data_AF-A0A3M3KMV3-F1
#
_entry.id   AF-A0A3M3KMV3-F1
#
_cell.length_a   1.000
_cell.length_b   1.000
_cell.length_c   1.000
_cell.angle_alpha   90.00
_cell.angle_beta   90.00
_cell.angle_gamma   90.00
#
_symmetry.space_group_name_H-M   'P 1'
#
loop_
_entity.id
_entity.type
_entity.pdbx_description
1 polymer ?
#
loop_
_entity_poly.entity_id
_entity_poly.type
_entity_poly.pdbx_seq_one_letter_code
_entity_poly.pdbx_strand_id
1 'polypeptide(L)'
;SDSQAIDQRMQHSATATRDLSGVAEQVQALLGRFVLGHGELDAAITRASQCRDILQVRLAELHKQGVNLFDQSYKLIPGTDPKQYSTSYSERFAQVCQEECDKLTKGTRGGKVTFIVDSKGYCPVNNSWVSQKPTGNREIDLPVCRNKRMFSDPIGLRAAGNKQRFLLQTYLRDTGEIMTEIDVPFFFEGRHWGNLRMGFDAALLLGK
;
A
#
# COMPACT_ATOMS: atom_id res chain seq x y z
N SER A 1 -2.41 -23.03 -37.74
CA SER A 1 -3.76 -23.42 -37.33
C SER A 1 -3.84 -23.49 -35.81
N ASP A 2 -3.16 -24.44 -35.17
CA ASP A 2 -3.42 -24.73 -33.75
C ASP A 2 -2.77 -23.76 -32.76
N SER A 3 -1.59 -23.21 -33.08
CA SER A 3 -0.94 -22.19 -32.23
C SER A 3 -1.76 -20.90 -32.14
N GLN A 4 -2.36 -20.45 -33.25
CA GLN A 4 -3.21 -19.26 -33.27
C GLN A 4 -4.52 -19.47 -32.50
N ALA A 5 -5.08 -20.69 -32.53
CA ALA A 5 -6.26 -21.04 -31.74
C ALA A 5 -5.97 -21.12 -30.24
N ILE A 6 -4.78 -21.59 -29.85
CA ILE A 6 -4.31 -21.59 -28.46
C ILE A 6 -4.07 -20.16 -27.98
N ASP A 7 -3.42 -19.32 -28.78
CA ASP A 7 -3.18 -17.91 -28.45
C ASP A 7 -4.49 -17.14 -28.30
N GLN A 8 -5.47 -17.36 -29.18
CA GLN A 8 -6.80 -16.74 -29.07
C GLN A 8 -7.55 -17.20 -27.82
N ARG A 9 -7.48 -18.49 -27.44
CA ARG A 9 -8.08 -19.00 -26.21
C ARG A 9 -7.41 -18.45 -24.95
N MET A 10 -6.08 -18.31 -24.96
CA MET A 10 -5.33 -17.70 -23.87
C MET A 10 -5.65 -16.20 -23.73
N GLN A 11 -5.76 -15.47 -24.83
CA GLN A 11 -6.18 -14.07 -24.83
C GLN A 11 -7.63 -13.91 -24.37
N HIS A 12 -8.54 -14.79 -24.77
CA HIS A 12 -9.92 -14.79 -24.29
C HIS A 12 -10.00 -15.08 -22.79
N SER A 13 -9.25 -16.08 -22.31
CA SER A 13 -9.19 -16.42 -20.88
C SER A 13 -8.59 -15.29 -20.05
N ALA A 14 -7.52 -14.65 -20.53
CA ALA A 14 -6.93 -13.48 -19.89
C ALA A 14 -7.88 -12.28 -19.86
N THR A 15 -8.68 -12.09 -20.91
CA THR A 15 -9.68 -11.01 -20.97
C THR A 15 -10.85 -11.30 -20.02
N ALA A 16 -11.41 -12.51 -20.05
CA ALA A 16 -12.46 -12.93 -19.12
C ALA A 16 -11.99 -12.84 -17.65
N THR A 17 -10.73 -13.18 -17.37
CA THR A 17 -10.16 -13.04 -16.02
C THR A 17 -10.05 -11.58 -15.60
N ARG A 18 -9.61 -10.69 -16.51
CA ARG A 18 -9.60 -9.23 -16.25
C ARG A 18 -11.00 -8.67 -16.03
N ASP A 19 -11.98 -9.11 -16.83
CA ASP A 19 -13.37 -8.65 -16.72
C ASP A 19 -14.00 -9.14 -15.42
N LEU A 20 -13.74 -10.39 -15.01
CA LEU A 20 -14.20 -10.94 -13.74
C LEU A 20 -13.59 -10.19 -12.55
N SER A 21 -12.30 -9.87 -12.61
CA SER A 21 -11.67 -8.97 -11.64
C SER A 21 -12.37 -7.62 -11.61
N GLY A 22 -12.64 -7.00 -12.77
CA GLY A 22 -13.37 -5.73 -12.85
C GLY A 22 -14.78 -5.77 -12.24
N VAL A 23 -15.51 -6.89 -12.38
CA VAL A 23 -16.83 -7.08 -11.76
C VAL A 23 -16.70 -7.29 -10.25
N ALA A 24 -15.75 -8.11 -9.79
CA ALA A 24 -15.46 -8.27 -8.36
C ALA A 24 -15.06 -6.94 -7.72
N GLU A 25 -14.35 -6.09 -8.46
CA GLU A 25 -13.99 -4.73 -8.05
C GLU A 25 -15.19 -3.80 -7.91
N GLN A 26 -16.15 -3.83 -8.84
CA GLN A 26 -17.38 -3.07 -8.70
C GLN A 26 -18.19 -3.54 -7.49
N VAL A 27 -18.23 -4.84 -7.24
CA VAL A 27 -18.86 -5.41 -6.05
C VAL A 27 -18.14 -4.96 -4.78
N GLN A 28 -16.80 -5.01 -4.72
CA GLN A 28 -16.02 -4.51 -3.57
C GLN A 28 -16.17 -2.99 -3.37
N ALA A 29 -16.21 -2.20 -4.44
CA ALA A 29 -16.43 -0.76 -4.37
C ALA A 29 -17.86 -0.43 -3.92
N LEU A 30 -18.86 -1.25 -4.29
CA LEU A 30 -20.22 -1.18 -3.77
C LEU A 30 -20.29 -1.58 -2.30
N LEU A 31 -19.62 -2.67 -1.91
CA LEU A 31 -19.48 -3.09 -0.51
C LEU A 31 -18.82 -1.98 0.32
N GLY A 32 -17.89 -1.21 -0.24
CA GLY A 32 -17.30 -0.07 0.48
C GLY A 32 -18.23 1.13 0.73
N ARG A 33 -19.38 1.19 0.04
CA ARG A 33 -20.45 2.17 0.29
C ARG A 33 -21.39 1.71 1.41
N PHE A 34 -21.41 0.43 1.74
CA PHE A 34 -22.18 -0.12 2.86
C PHE A 34 -21.23 -0.39 4.02
N VAL A 35 -21.50 0.19 5.18
CA VAL A 35 -20.87 -0.31 6.41
C VAL A 35 -21.50 -1.69 6.65
N LEU A 36 -20.77 -2.76 6.33
CA LEU A 36 -21.19 -4.11 6.66
C LEU A 36 -21.09 -4.18 8.18
N GLY A 37 -22.23 -4.10 8.85
CA GLY A 37 -22.27 -3.72 10.26
C GLY A 37 -21.57 -4.65 11.23
N HIS A 38 -21.07 -5.83 10.85
CA HIS A 38 -20.52 -6.82 11.79
C HIS A 38 -19.46 -7.75 11.15
N GLY A 39 -18.18 -7.58 11.53
CA GLY A 39 -17.08 -8.48 11.15
C GLY A 39 -15.67 -7.91 11.42
N GLU A 40 -14.66 -8.79 11.49
CA GLU A 40 -13.25 -8.35 11.68
C GLU A 40 -12.71 -7.55 10.49
N LEU A 41 -13.26 -7.75 9.29
CA LEU A 41 -12.88 -6.96 8.10
C LEU A 41 -13.30 -5.50 8.24
N ASP A 42 -14.53 -5.24 8.70
CA ASP A 42 -15.00 -3.88 8.95
C ASP A 42 -14.23 -3.22 10.08
N ALA A 43 -13.88 -3.99 11.12
CA ALA A 43 -12.99 -3.52 12.18
C ALA A 43 -11.60 -3.18 11.64
N ALA A 44 -11.03 -3.98 10.73
CA ALA A 44 -9.74 -3.69 10.10
C ALA A 44 -9.78 -2.44 9.22
N ILE A 45 -10.82 -2.28 8.40
CA ILE A 45 -11.05 -1.06 7.59
C ILE A 45 -11.18 0.17 8.49
N THR A 46 -11.91 0.04 9.61
CA THR A 46 -12.08 1.11 10.60
C THR A 46 -10.74 1.49 11.24
N ARG A 47 -9.96 0.52 11.71
CA ARG A 47 -8.63 0.76 12.30
C ARG A 47 -7.69 1.44 11.30
N ALA A 48 -7.67 0.98 10.03
CA ALA A 48 -6.86 1.59 8.98
C ALA A 48 -7.27 3.03 8.68
N SER A 49 -8.57 3.29 8.61
CA SER A 49 -9.12 4.64 8.39
C SER A 49 -8.79 5.58 9.55
N GLN A 50 -8.91 5.11 10.81
CA GLN A 50 -8.56 5.89 12.00
C GLN A 50 -7.06 6.22 12.04
N CYS A 51 -6.20 5.25 11.74
CA CYS A 51 -4.75 5.48 11.63
C CYS A 51 -4.45 6.54 10.56
N ARG A 52 -5.07 6.43 9.38
CA ARG A 52 -4.97 7.43 8.31
C ARG A 52 -5.42 8.81 8.81
N ASP A 53 -6.56 8.92 9.50
CA ASP A 53 -7.07 10.21 9.98
C ASP A 53 -6.13 10.88 11.00
N ILE A 54 -5.54 10.11 11.92
CA ILE A 54 -4.53 10.60 12.86
C ILE A 54 -3.31 11.15 12.10
N LEU A 55 -2.79 10.36 11.14
CA LEU A 55 -1.62 10.75 10.36
C LEU A 55 -1.93 11.91 9.39
N GLN A 56 -3.14 12.01 8.87
CA GLN A 56 -3.60 13.09 8.01
C GLN A 56 -3.46 14.45 8.70
N VAL A 57 -3.83 14.53 9.98
CA VAL A 57 -3.68 15.75 10.79
C VAL A 57 -2.20 16.06 11.03
N ARG A 58 -1.41 15.08 11.48
CA ARG A 58 0.02 15.28 11.80
C ARG A 58 0.83 15.67 10.57
N LEU A 59 0.55 15.05 9.42
CA LEU A 59 1.21 15.36 8.16
C LEU A 59 0.76 16.69 7.56
N ALA A 60 -0.52 17.07 7.73
CA ALA A 60 -0.99 18.40 7.32
C ALA A 60 -0.27 19.50 8.13
N GLU A 61 -0.04 19.28 9.42
CA GLU A 61 0.76 20.19 10.24
C GLU A 61 2.23 20.21 9.80
N LEU A 62 2.81 19.05 9.51
CA LEU A 62 4.16 18.96 8.94
C LEU A 62 4.30 19.76 7.63
N HIS A 63 3.27 19.71 6.77
CA HIS A 63 3.22 20.48 5.53
C HIS A 63 3.17 21.99 5.79
N LYS A 64 2.33 22.44 6.73
CA LYS A 64 2.23 23.85 7.15
C LYS A 64 3.55 24.40 7.71
N GLN A 65 4.37 23.55 8.30
CA GLN A 65 5.73 23.88 8.76
C GLN A 65 6.76 23.98 7.63
N GLY A 66 6.33 23.97 6.37
CA GLY A 66 7.19 24.16 5.19
C GLY A 66 7.79 22.87 4.62
N VAL A 67 7.40 21.68 5.11
CA VAL A 67 7.84 20.42 4.49
C VAL A 67 7.09 20.22 3.18
N ASN A 68 7.83 20.09 2.09
CA ASN A 68 7.25 19.83 0.78
C ASN A 68 6.85 18.35 0.64
N LEU A 69 5.65 17.99 1.11
CA LEU A 69 5.11 16.63 0.97
C LEU A 69 4.98 16.19 -0.50
N PHE A 70 4.93 17.13 -1.44
CA PHE A 70 4.72 16.84 -2.86
C PHE A 70 6.02 16.82 -3.67
N ASP A 71 7.17 16.77 -3.01
CA ASP A 71 8.45 16.58 -3.69
C ASP A 71 8.54 15.19 -4.33
N GLN A 72 8.56 15.15 -5.67
CA GLN A 72 8.70 13.93 -6.45
C GLN A 72 10.10 13.81 -7.09
N SER A 73 11.09 14.55 -6.58
CA SER A 73 12.47 14.55 -7.10
C SER A 73 13.27 13.32 -6.63
N TYR A 74 12.66 12.14 -6.58
CA TYR A 74 13.18 10.90 -5.97
C TYR A 74 14.68 10.68 -6.23
N LYS A 75 15.53 11.01 -5.26
CA LYS A 75 16.99 10.92 -5.39
C LYS A 75 17.42 9.52 -4.99
N LEU A 76 18.07 8.80 -5.90
CA LEU A 76 18.61 7.47 -5.59
C LEU A 76 19.59 7.57 -4.41
N ILE A 77 19.45 6.66 -3.45
CA ILE A 77 20.40 6.46 -2.37
C ILE A 77 21.51 5.53 -2.90
N PRO A 78 22.78 6.00 -2.99
CA PRO A 78 23.85 5.16 -3.52
C PRO A 78 24.08 3.91 -2.67
N GLY A 79 24.48 2.81 -3.32
CA GLY A 79 24.86 1.57 -2.63
C GLY A 79 23.70 0.71 -2.11
N THR A 80 22.45 1.01 -2.46
CA THR A 80 21.29 0.20 -2.05
C THR A 80 20.85 -0.76 -3.15
N ASP A 81 20.66 -2.03 -2.80
CA ASP A 81 19.97 -3.03 -3.61
C ASP A 81 19.05 -3.84 -2.70
N PRO A 82 17.71 -3.74 -2.79
CA PRO A 82 16.92 -2.98 -3.77
C PRO A 82 17.15 -1.47 -3.74
N LYS A 83 16.95 -0.81 -4.89
CA LYS A 83 17.07 0.65 -5.01
C LYS A 83 16.16 1.37 -4.03
N GLN A 84 16.74 2.21 -3.18
CA GLN A 84 16.03 3.15 -2.33
C GLN A 84 16.23 4.59 -2.81
N TYR A 85 15.28 5.44 -2.48
CA TYR A 85 15.21 6.83 -2.90
C TYR A 85 14.88 7.73 -1.71
N SER A 86 15.33 8.97 -1.74
CA SER A 86 14.96 10.02 -0.80
C SER A 86 14.28 11.18 -1.50
N THR A 87 13.41 11.86 -0.76
CA THR A 87 12.82 13.16 -1.10
C THR A 87 13.13 14.11 0.06
N SER A 88 12.86 15.40 -0.12
CA SER A 88 13.02 16.40 0.94
C SER A 88 12.16 16.12 2.19
N TYR A 89 11.07 15.36 2.07
CA TYR A 89 10.18 15.07 3.20
C TYR A 89 10.43 13.71 3.86
N SER A 90 11.10 12.77 3.21
CA SER A 90 11.10 11.34 3.58
C SER A 90 11.44 11.08 5.06
N GLU A 91 12.45 11.78 5.59
CA GLU A 91 12.93 11.53 6.95
C GLU A 91 11.94 12.05 8.02
N ARG A 92 11.52 13.32 7.92
CA ARG A 92 10.52 13.89 8.84
C ARG A 92 9.17 13.17 8.72
N PHE A 93 8.79 12.73 7.52
CA PHE A 93 7.58 11.97 7.29
C PHE A 93 7.62 10.61 8.01
N ALA A 94 8.73 9.88 7.90
CA ALA A 94 8.89 8.59 8.56
C ALA A 94 8.84 8.72 10.10
N GLN A 95 9.48 9.75 10.66
CA GLN A 95 9.46 10.04 12.11
C GLN A 95 8.04 10.27 12.65
N VAL A 96 7.16 10.90 11.87
CA VAL A 96 5.76 11.14 12.26
C VAL A 96 4.89 9.89 12.15
N CYS A 97 5.17 9.01 11.18
CA CYS A 97 4.24 7.96 10.78
C CYS A 97 4.57 6.56 11.32
N GLN A 98 5.86 6.23 11.52
CA GLN A 98 6.28 4.84 11.70
C GLN A 98 5.63 4.16 12.91
N GLU A 99 5.51 4.87 14.04
CA GLU A 99 4.89 4.32 15.24
C GLU A 99 3.40 3.95 15.03
N GLU A 100 2.64 4.79 14.33
CA GLU A 100 1.23 4.50 14.04
C GLU A 100 1.08 3.35 13.04
N CYS A 101 1.98 3.26 12.05
CA CYS A 101 2.03 2.10 11.15
C CYS A 101 2.30 0.80 11.92
N ASP A 102 3.23 0.82 12.87
CA ASP A 102 3.57 -0.34 13.71
C ASP A 102 2.41 -0.75 14.61
N LYS A 103 1.75 0.21 15.25
CA LYS A 103 0.56 -0.02 16.08
C LYS A 103 -0.58 -0.60 15.26
N LEU A 104 -0.84 -0.06 14.06
CA LEU A 104 -1.92 -0.55 13.20
C LEU A 104 -1.70 -2.01 12.80
N THR A 105 -0.49 -2.36 12.36
CA THR A 105 -0.19 -3.75 11.97
C THR A 105 -0.34 -4.70 13.17
N LYS A 106 0.26 -4.36 14.32
CA LYS A 106 0.23 -5.23 15.52
C LYS A 106 -1.17 -5.33 16.14
N GLY A 107 -1.97 -4.28 16.03
CA GLY A 107 -3.34 -4.20 16.56
C GLY A 107 -4.41 -4.81 15.64
N THR A 108 -4.03 -5.31 14.47
CA THR A 108 -4.96 -5.90 13.50
C THR A 108 -4.76 -7.41 13.43
N ARG A 109 -5.84 -8.18 13.64
CA ARG A 109 -5.80 -9.64 13.50
C ARG A 109 -5.34 -10.02 12.09
N GLY A 110 -4.30 -10.85 12.01
CA GLY A 110 -3.68 -11.21 10.73
C GLY A 110 -2.85 -10.10 10.08
N GLY A 111 -2.66 -8.94 10.72
CA GLY A 111 -1.85 -7.84 10.18
C GLY A 111 -0.42 -8.27 9.89
N LYS A 112 0.04 -8.03 8.65
CA LYS A 112 1.39 -8.38 8.19
C LYS A 112 2.28 -7.15 7.99
N VAL A 113 1.71 -6.09 7.41
CA VAL A 113 2.46 -4.88 7.10
C VAL A 113 1.53 -3.66 7.01
N THR A 114 2.05 -2.50 7.37
CA THR A 114 1.47 -1.18 7.12
C THR A 114 2.56 -0.27 6.58
N PHE A 115 2.27 0.39 5.47
CA PHE A 115 3.17 1.32 4.83
C PHE A 115 2.40 2.41 4.13
N ILE A 116 3.08 3.50 3.80
CA ILE A 116 2.45 4.64 3.14
C ILE A 116 3.18 4.89 1.84
N VAL A 117 2.41 5.10 0.77
CA VAL A 117 2.95 5.46 -0.55
C VAL A 117 2.36 6.76 -1.05
N ASP A 118 3.16 7.56 -1.74
CA ASP A 118 2.64 8.68 -2.51
C ASP A 118 1.94 8.20 -3.81
N SER A 119 1.32 9.12 -4.54
CA SER A 119 0.58 8.86 -5.78
C SER A 119 1.41 8.30 -6.93
N LYS A 120 2.75 8.25 -6.82
CA LYS A 120 3.66 7.62 -7.80
C LYS A 120 4.17 6.26 -7.32
N GLY A 121 3.76 5.81 -6.15
CA GLY A 121 4.16 4.54 -5.56
C GLY A 121 5.42 4.62 -4.71
N TYR A 122 5.94 5.81 -4.40
CA TYR A 122 7.11 5.94 -3.54
C TYR A 122 6.72 5.74 -2.08
N CYS A 123 7.44 4.87 -1.37
CA CYS A 123 7.16 4.48 0.01
C CYS A 123 8.09 5.17 1.00
N PRO A 124 7.82 6.40 1.50
CA PRO A 124 8.69 7.07 2.47
C PRO A 124 8.83 6.29 3.79
N VAL A 125 7.80 5.55 4.19
CA VAL A 125 7.73 4.86 5.48
C VAL A 125 7.08 3.49 5.37
N ASN A 126 7.63 2.52 6.09
CA ASN A 126 7.11 1.18 6.29
C ASN A 126 7.22 0.84 7.79
N ASN A 127 6.76 -0.34 8.20
CA ASN A 127 6.94 -0.81 9.57
C ASN A 127 8.42 -0.83 9.97
N SER A 128 8.70 -0.61 11.26
CA SER A 128 10.07 -0.49 11.77
C SER A 128 10.91 -1.74 11.50
N TRP A 129 10.35 -2.93 11.66
CA TRP A 129 11.07 -4.19 11.47
C TRP A 129 11.47 -4.48 10.01
N VAL A 130 10.85 -3.79 9.04
CA VAL A 130 11.21 -3.84 7.60
C VAL A 130 11.69 -2.48 7.07
N SER A 131 12.20 -1.62 7.96
CA SER A 131 12.79 -0.33 7.62
C SER A 131 14.24 -0.22 8.13
N GLN A 132 15.00 -1.32 8.02
CA GLN A 132 16.38 -1.38 8.50
C GLN A 132 17.33 -0.56 7.62
N LYS A 133 18.53 -0.29 8.14
CA LYS A 133 19.59 0.36 7.37
C LYS A 133 20.11 -0.62 6.31
N PRO A 134 20.27 -0.20 5.05
CA PRO A 134 20.80 -1.06 3.99
C PRO A 134 22.25 -1.44 4.27
N THR A 135 22.57 -2.70 3.98
CA THR A 135 23.91 -3.26 4.05
C THR A 135 24.63 -3.23 2.70
N GLY A 136 23.88 -3.07 1.61
CA GLY A 136 24.36 -3.16 0.24
C GLY A 136 24.32 -4.59 -0.32
N ASN A 137 23.92 -5.58 0.49
CA ASN A 137 23.70 -6.95 0.03
C ASN A 137 22.20 -7.19 -0.19
N ARG A 138 21.84 -7.46 -1.45
CA ARG A 138 20.46 -7.70 -1.87
C ARG A 138 19.72 -8.78 -1.08
N GLU A 139 20.38 -9.89 -0.79
CA GLU A 139 19.72 -11.01 -0.10
C GLU A 139 19.33 -10.64 1.33
N ILE A 140 20.16 -9.81 1.98
CA ILE A 140 19.92 -9.30 3.33
C ILE A 140 18.88 -8.17 3.29
N ASP A 141 19.04 -7.22 2.36
CA ASP A 141 18.28 -5.97 2.32
C ASP A 141 16.87 -6.15 1.75
N LEU A 142 16.65 -7.07 0.79
CA LEU A 142 15.35 -7.29 0.16
C LEU A 142 14.17 -7.48 1.14
N PRO A 143 14.28 -8.33 2.19
CA PRO A 143 13.20 -8.51 3.16
C PRO A 143 13.07 -7.37 4.17
N VAL A 144 14.15 -6.68 4.55
CA VAL A 144 14.18 -5.76 5.71
C VAL A 144 14.37 -4.28 5.36
N CYS A 145 14.64 -3.94 4.10
CA CYS A 145 14.75 -2.56 3.59
C CYS A 145 13.59 -2.29 2.64
N ARG A 146 12.36 -2.31 3.17
CA ARG A 146 11.12 -2.15 2.40
C ARG A 146 10.68 -0.68 2.28
N ASN A 147 11.15 0.20 3.16
CA ASN A 147 10.95 1.63 3.06
C ASN A 147 11.85 2.26 1.98
N LYS A 148 11.56 3.50 1.62
CA LYS A 148 12.27 4.31 0.63
C LYS A 148 12.32 3.66 -0.77
N ARG A 149 11.54 2.61 -1.04
CA ARG A 149 11.44 1.94 -2.35
C ARG A 149 10.32 2.54 -3.21
N MET A 150 10.37 2.22 -4.50
CA MET A 150 9.29 2.49 -5.45
C MET A 150 8.46 1.22 -5.69
N PHE A 151 7.14 1.31 -5.52
CA PHE A 151 6.17 0.26 -5.83
C PHE A 151 5.38 0.65 -7.09
N SER A 152 6.04 0.52 -8.24
CA SER A 152 5.54 0.96 -9.54
C SER A 152 4.93 -0.18 -10.38
N ASP A 153 4.70 -1.35 -9.79
CA ASP A 153 3.94 -2.41 -10.45
C ASP A 153 2.46 -2.01 -10.57
N PRO A 154 1.68 -2.60 -11.49
CA PRO A 154 0.28 -2.20 -11.72
C PRO A 154 -0.61 -2.24 -10.46
N ILE A 155 -0.39 -3.20 -9.56
CA ILE A 155 -1.15 -3.32 -8.30
C ILE A 155 -0.74 -2.21 -7.34
N GLY A 156 0.57 -1.99 -7.20
CA GLY A 156 1.13 -0.90 -6.40
C GLY A 156 0.65 0.48 -6.84
N LEU A 157 0.63 0.75 -8.15
CA LEU A 157 0.15 2.02 -8.71
C LEU A 157 -1.36 2.20 -8.57
N ARG A 158 -2.13 1.11 -8.66
CA ARG A 158 -3.58 1.13 -8.39
C ARG A 158 -3.86 1.52 -6.94
N ALA A 159 -3.16 0.89 -5.98
CA ALA A 159 -3.24 1.25 -4.57
C ALA A 159 -2.82 2.71 -4.32
N ALA A 160 -1.69 3.12 -4.88
CA ALA A 160 -1.16 4.48 -4.75
C ALA A 160 -2.13 5.55 -5.30
N GLY A 161 -2.80 5.23 -6.41
CA GLY A 161 -3.75 6.10 -7.10
C GLY A 161 -5.19 6.05 -6.56
N ASN A 162 -5.49 5.21 -5.57
CA ASN A 162 -6.84 5.11 -5.02
C ASN A 162 -7.29 6.44 -4.43
N LYS A 163 -8.48 6.91 -4.81
CA LYS A 163 -9.15 8.11 -4.28
C LYS A 163 -10.50 7.81 -3.63
N GLN A 164 -10.93 6.54 -3.65
CA GLN A 164 -12.16 6.10 -3.00
C GLN A 164 -11.94 5.98 -1.49
N ARG A 165 -13.03 5.90 -0.72
CA ARG A 165 -12.99 5.78 0.76
C ARG A 165 -11.99 4.72 1.23
N PHE A 166 -11.99 3.56 0.59
CA PHE A 166 -10.94 2.56 0.69
C PHE A 166 -10.89 1.72 -0.60
N LEU A 167 -9.79 1.00 -0.80
CA LEU A 167 -9.67 -0.09 -1.75
C LEU A 167 -9.34 -1.38 -0.98
N LEU A 168 -9.94 -2.50 -1.38
CA LEU A 168 -9.61 -3.83 -0.89
C LEU A 168 -9.14 -4.66 -2.08
N GLN A 169 -7.98 -5.30 -1.99
CA GLN A 169 -7.47 -6.14 -3.07
C GLN A 169 -6.59 -7.27 -2.57
N THR A 170 -6.58 -8.38 -3.32
CA THR A 170 -5.76 -9.57 -3.03
C THR A 170 -4.81 -9.81 -4.19
N TYR A 171 -3.53 -10.02 -3.90
CA TYR A 171 -2.49 -10.22 -4.92
C TYR A 171 -1.33 -11.08 -4.42
N LEU A 172 -0.52 -11.57 -5.36
CA LEU A 172 0.72 -12.31 -5.09
C LEU A 172 1.89 -11.33 -4.99
N ARG A 173 2.60 -11.31 -3.86
CA ARG A 173 3.76 -10.43 -3.64
C ARG A 173 5.01 -10.92 -4.36
N ASP A 174 6.00 -10.03 -4.46
CA ASP A 174 7.38 -10.35 -4.89
C ASP A 174 8.05 -11.42 -4.00
N THR A 175 7.52 -11.65 -2.81
CA THR A 175 7.93 -12.72 -1.87
C THR A 175 7.25 -14.07 -2.13
N GLY A 176 6.25 -14.14 -3.02
CA GLY A 176 5.42 -15.34 -3.25
C GLY A 176 4.27 -15.52 -2.26
N GLU A 177 4.08 -14.58 -1.33
CA GLU A 177 2.95 -14.59 -0.40
C GLU A 177 1.69 -14.02 -1.04
N ILE A 178 0.54 -14.69 -0.86
CA ILE A 178 -0.76 -14.10 -1.12
C ILE A 178 -1.05 -13.07 -0.01
N MET A 179 -1.27 -11.82 -0.41
CA MET A 179 -1.56 -10.71 0.48
C MET A 179 -2.92 -10.11 0.13
N THR A 180 -3.74 -9.85 1.14
CA THR A 180 -4.89 -8.94 0.99
C THR A 180 -4.55 -7.64 1.67
N GLU A 181 -4.87 -6.51 1.05
CA GLU A 181 -4.60 -5.18 1.62
C GLU A 181 -5.82 -4.27 1.61
N ILE A 182 -5.86 -3.37 2.60
CA ILE A 182 -6.75 -2.21 2.67
C ILE A 182 -5.94 -0.95 2.39
N ASP A 183 -6.34 -0.17 1.39
CA ASP A 183 -5.72 1.10 1.05
C ASP A 183 -6.67 2.26 1.33
N VAL A 184 -6.21 3.28 2.08
CA VAL A 184 -7.00 4.46 2.45
C VAL A 184 -6.26 5.75 2.09
N PRO A 185 -6.90 6.71 1.38
CA PRO A 185 -6.19 7.81 0.74
C PRO A 185 -5.86 8.98 1.67
N PHE A 186 -4.75 9.67 1.45
CA PHE A 186 -4.45 10.98 2.05
C PHE A 186 -4.77 12.11 1.08
N PHE A 187 -5.31 13.21 1.63
CA PHE A 187 -5.54 14.46 0.90
C PHE A 187 -4.97 15.63 1.69
N PHE A 188 -4.12 16.45 1.07
CA PHE A 188 -3.66 17.70 1.67
C PHE A 188 -4.18 18.85 0.82
N GLU A 189 -4.87 19.79 1.46
CA GLU A 189 -5.45 20.97 0.78
C GLU A 189 -6.38 20.58 -0.39
N GLY A 190 -7.17 19.51 -0.22
CA GLY A 190 -8.05 18.98 -1.25
C GLY A 190 -7.35 18.20 -2.37
N ARG A 191 -6.01 18.15 -2.40
CA ARG A 191 -5.24 17.39 -3.38
C ARG A 191 -4.91 16.00 -2.84
N HIS A 192 -5.25 14.97 -3.62
CA HIS A 192 -4.83 13.59 -3.35
C HIS A 192 -3.31 13.50 -3.36
N TRP A 193 -2.75 12.88 -2.32
CA TRP A 193 -1.31 12.76 -2.17
C TRP A 193 -0.82 11.32 -2.35
N GLY A 194 -1.57 10.35 -1.83
CA GLY A 194 -1.15 8.94 -1.75
C GLY A 194 -2.10 8.12 -0.88
N ASN A 195 -1.65 6.96 -0.42
CA ASN A 195 -2.46 6.03 0.37
C ASN A 195 -1.64 5.40 1.51
N LEU A 196 -2.29 5.20 2.66
CA LEU A 196 -1.86 4.23 3.66
C LEU A 196 -2.36 2.85 3.22
N ARG A 197 -1.48 1.86 3.26
CA ARG A 197 -1.71 0.50 2.78
C ARG A 197 -1.44 -0.46 3.93
N MET A 198 -2.44 -1.26 4.31
CA MET A 198 -2.31 -2.26 5.36
C MET A 198 -2.59 -3.65 4.79
N GLY A 199 -1.54 -4.47 4.71
CA GLY A 199 -1.60 -5.87 4.31
C GLY A 199 -1.88 -6.80 5.48
N PHE A 200 -2.71 -7.81 5.27
CA PHE A 200 -3.10 -8.80 6.27
C PHE A 200 -3.36 -10.18 5.66
N ASP A 201 -3.36 -11.20 6.52
CA ASP A 201 -3.80 -12.55 6.21
C ASP A 201 -5.32 -12.63 6.22
N ALA A 202 -5.94 -12.74 5.04
CA ALA A 202 -7.38 -12.85 4.93
C ALA A 202 -7.92 -14.12 5.60
N ALA A 203 -7.18 -15.23 5.63
CA ALA A 203 -7.64 -16.46 6.26
C ALA A 203 -7.71 -16.32 7.79
N LEU A 204 -6.74 -15.63 8.40
CA LEU A 204 -6.77 -15.35 9.84
C LEU A 204 -7.79 -14.28 10.21
N LEU A 205 -8.05 -13.33 9.31
CA LEU A 205 -8.97 -12.23 9.53
C LEU A 205 -10.44 -12.67 9.36
N LEU A 206 -10.71 -13.63 8.46
CA LEU A 206 -12.04 -14.20 8.20
C LEU A 206 -12.30 -15.53 8.94
N GLY A 207 -11.26 -16.11 9.56
CA GLY A 207 -11.38 -17.30 10.40
C GLY A 207 -12.12 -16.97 11.70
N LYS A 208 -12.97 -17.91 12.15
CA LYS A 208 -13.69 -17.82 13.42
C LYS A 208 -12.75 -17.65 14.62
#